data_AF-A0A966DBA2-F1
#
_entry.id   AF-A0A966DBA2-F1
#
_cell.length_a   1.000
_cell.length_b   1.000
_cell.length_c   1.000
_cell.angle_alpha   90.00
_cell.angle_beta   90.00
_cell.angle_gamma   90.00
#
_symmetry.space_group_name_H-M   'P 1'
#
loop_
_entity.id
_entity.type
_entity.pdbx_description
1 polymer ?
#
loop_
_entity_poly.entity_id
_entity_poly.type
_entity_poly.pdbx_seq_one_letter_code
_entity_poly.pdbx_strand_id
1 'polypeptide(L)'
;MNKKQAQKQLFALYYAIYGLLILELVIAHLLPNDFFLSSNTVMIMQGVVICLLLAIIPTALKLYSVKIKIKSDLSYYVHWSKIQMILLYIPGFASGVLYYFVRDRSSLFCLLIAFVALIFSKPTLAKIDNYLNDEEIKS
;
A
#
# COMPACT_ATOMS: atom_id res chain seq x y z
N MET A 1 -19.12 6.57 15.21
CA MET A 1 -18.08 7.28 14.41
C MET A 1 -18.75 7.85 13.17
N ASN A 2 -18.55 9.13 12.85
CA ASN A 2 -19.27 9.79 11.75
C ASN A 2 -18.60 9.49 10.38
N LYS A 3 -19.36 9.22 9.31
CA LYS A 3 -18.83 8.79 7.98
C LYS A 3 -17.73 9.72 7.43
N LYS A 4 -17.94 11.03 7.55
CA LYS A 4 -16.95 12.06 7.14
C LYS A 4 -15.66 12.02 7.97
N GLN A 5 -15.75 11.67 9.25
CA GLN A 5 -14.62 11.64 10.17
C GLN A 5 -13.74 10.40 9.93
N ALA A 6 -14.38 9.25 9.70
CA ALA A 6 -13.75 8.01 9.26
C ALA A 6 -12.98 8.18 7.94
N GLN A 7 -13.61 8.82 6.95
CA GLN A 7 -12.97 9.15 5.68
C GLN A 7 -11.76 10.06 5.87
N LYS A 8 -11.88 11.14 6.66
CA LYS A 8 -10.78 12.08 6.88
C LYS A 8 -9.55 11.38 7.49
N GLN A 9 -9.74 10.44 8.40
CA GLN A 9 -8.65 9.62 8.95
C GLN A 9 -7.99 8.72 7.90
N LEU A 10 -8.79 8.03 7.08
CA LEU A 10 -8.29 7.17 6.02
C LEU A 10 -7.53 7.95 4.94
N PHE A 11 -8.04 9.13 4.55
CA PHE A 11 -7.35 10.03 3.63
C PHE A 11 -6.04 10.59 4.20
N ALA A 12 -6.03 10.97 5.48
CA ALA A 12 -4.81 11.44 6.15
C ALA A 12 -3.74 10.33 6.17
N LEU A 13 -4.13 9.09 6.49
CA LEU A 13 -3.21 7.95 6.50
C LEU A 13 -2.71 7.60 5.10
N TYR A 14 -3.59 7.64 4.09
CA TYR A 14 -3.23 7.46 2.69
C TYR A 14 -2.19 8.50 2.23
N TYR A 15 -2.43 9.79 2.49
CA TYR A 15 -1.49 10.85 2.12
C TYR A 15 -0.19 10.78 2.91
N ALA A 16 -0.22 10.37 4.18
CA ALA A 16 0.98 10.16 4.97
C ALA A 16 1.85 9.03 4.38
N ILE A 17 1.26 7.89 4.05
CA ILE A 17 1.95 6.76 3.40
C ILE A 17 2.51 7.18 2.04
N TYR A 18 1.69 7.86 1.23
CA TYR A 18 2.09 8.32 -0.11
C TYR A 18 3.25 9.32 -0.03
N GLY A 19 3.17 10.27 0.91
CA GLY A 19 4.23 11.23 1.18
C GLY A 19 5.52 10.56 1.64
N LEU A 20 5.42 9.53 2.49
CA LEU A 20 6.58 8.74 2.94
C LEU A 20 7.27 8.02 1.78
N LEU A 21 6.52 7.35 0.90
CA LEU A 21 7.10 6.67 -0.26
C LEU A 21 7.77 7.65 -1.25
N ILE A 22 7.17 8.83 -1.47
CA ILE A 22 7.81 9.88 -2.29
C ILE A 22 9.06 10.42 -1.60
N LEU A 23 9.00 10.65 -0.29
CA LEU A 23 10.14 11.13 0.49
C LEU A 23 11.30 10.14 0.39
N GLU A 24 11.05 8.83 0.52
CA GLU A 24 12.06 7.79 0.32
C GLU A 24 12.67 7.83 -1.08
N LEU A 25 11.85 7.98 -2.13
CA LEU A 25 12.33 8.10 -3.49
C LEU A 25 13.25 9.33 -3.67
N VAL A 26 12.84 10.47 -3.12
CA VAL A 26 13.62 11.72 -3.18
C VAL A 26 14.93 11.57 -2.43
N ILE A 27 14.90 11.02 -1.21
CA ILE A 27 16.08 10.73 -0.39
C ILE A 27 17.02 9.80 -1.15
N ALA A 28 16.51 8.71 -1.73
CA ALA A 28 17.28 7.77 -2.54
C ALA A 28 17.89 8.36 -3.81
N HIS A 29 17.28 9.42 -4.36
CA HIS A 29 17.83 10.09 -5.52
C HIS A 29 18.86 11.18 -5.16
N LEU A 30 18.64 11.89 -4.03
CA LEU A 30 19.49 13.00 -3.59
C LEU A 30 20.77 12.54 -2.89
N LEU A 31 20.70 11.47 -2.09
CA LEU A 31 21.87 10.97 -1.36
C LEU A 31 22.77 10.16 -2.31
N PRO A 32 24.07 10.51 -2.43
CA PRO A 32 25.03 9.66 -3.08
C PRO A 32 25.14 8.37 -2.27
N ASN A 33 25.02 7.23 -2.96
CA ASN A 33 25.11 5.95 -2.31
C ASN A 33 26.47 5.32 -2.63
N ASP A 34 27.36 5.38 -1.65
CA ASP A 34 28.74 4.86 -1.75
C ASP A 34 28.82 3.39 -1.32
N PHE A 35 27.66 2.78 -1.03
CA PHE A 35 27.56 1.40 -0.57
C PHE A 35 27.73 0.41 -1.73
N PHE A 36 28.91 -0.19 -1.82
CA PHE A 36 29.17 -1.33 -2.69
C PHE A 36 28.57 -2.60 -2.09
N LEU A 37 27.34 -2.94 -2.50
CA LEU A 37 26.76 -4.27 -2.27
C LEU A 37 27.16 -5.22 -3.40
N SER A 38 27.48 -6.47 -3.06
CA SER A 38 27.78 -7.50 -4.07
C SER A 38 26.56 -7.77 -4.95
N SER A 39 26.76 -7.99 -6.26
CA SER A 39 25.66 -8.27 -7.21
C SER A 39 24.78 -9.45 -6.79
N ASN A 40 25.35 -10.46 -6.11
CA ASN A 40 24.62 -11.61 -5.61
C ASN A 40 23.62 -11.23 -4.51
N THR A 41 24.05 -10.38 -3.56
CA THR A 41 23.20 -9.90 -2.46
C THR A 41 22.03 -9.05 -2.99
N VAL A 42 22.32 -8.19 -3.96
CA VAL A 42 21.33 -7.36 -4.65
C VAL A 42 20.25 -8.22 -5.30
N MET A 43 20.65 -9.24 -6.06
CA MET A 43 19.72 -10.11 -6.78
C MET A 43 18.79 -10.86 -5.81
N ILE A 44 19.33 -11.37 -4.71
CA ILE A 44 18.55 -12.09 -3.68
C ILE A 44 17.54 -11.15 -3.01
N MET A 45 17.98 -9.97 -2.55
CA MET A 45 17.07 -9.02 -1.90
C MET A 45 15.94 -8.56 -2.83
N GLN A 46 16.26 -8.31 -4.09
CA GLN A 46 15.28 -7.89 -5.09
C GLN A 46 14.27 -9.00 -5.39
N GLY A 47 14.73 -10.25 -5.50
CA GLY A 47 13.85 -11.42 -5.60
C GLY A 47 12.89 -11.55 -4.42
N VAL A 48 13.40 -11.36 -3.19
CA VAL A 48 12.57 -11.41 -1.97
C VAL A 48 11.48 -10.32 -2.01
N VAL A 49 11.83 -9.09 -2.38
CA VAL A 49 10.85 -7.99 -2.42
C VAL A 49 9.82 -8.15 -3.52
N ILE A 50 10.20 -8.65 -4.70
CA ILE A 50 9.25 -8.98 -5.77
C ILE A 50 8.28 -10.08 -5.31
N CYS A 51 8.79 -11.16 -4.69
CA CYS A 51 7.95 -12.21 -4.11
C CYS A 51 7.01 -11.65 -3.03
N LEU A 52 7.51 -10.74 -2.19
CA LEU A 52 6.71 -10.07 -1.17
C LEU A 52 5.58 -9.25 -1.82
N LEU A 53 5.88 -8.49 -2.88
CA LEU A 53 4.90 -7.69 -3.62
C LEU A 53 3.82 -8.57 -4.24
N LEU A 54 4.22 -9.65 -4.91
CA LEU A 54 3.31 -10.60 -5.54
C LEU A 54 2.44 -11.35 -4.54
N ALA A 55 2.92 -11.61 -3.32
CA ALA A 55 2.11 -12.23 -2.28
C ALA A 55 1.19 -11.21 -1.60
N ILE A 56 1.71 -10.04 -1.24
CA ILE A 56 1.04 -9.05 -0.41
C ILE A 56 -0.08 -8.34 -1.17
N ILE A 57 0.12 -7.91 -2.42
CA ILE A 57 -0.92 -7.20 -3.18
C ILE A 57 -2.22 -8.03 -3.30
N PRO A 58 -2.21 -9.28 -3.80
CA PRO A 58 -3.43 -10.07 -3.92
C PRO A 58 -3.97 -10.47 -2.56
N THR A 59 -3.11 -10.71 -1.56
CA THR A 59 -3.55 -10.99 -0.19
C THR A 59 -4.29 -9.79 0.40
N ALA A 60 -3.76 -8.58 0.24
CA ALA A 60 -4.38 -7.33 0.69
C ALA A 60 -5.75 -7.11 0.01
N LEU A 61 -5.83 -7.29 -1.31
CA LEU A 61 -7.09 -7.18 -2.05
C LEU A 61 -8.11 -8.25 -1.63
N LYS A 62 -7.69 -9.50 -1.48
CA LYS A 62 -8.56 -10.61 -1.09
C LYS A 62 -9.05 -10.45 0.34
N LEU A 63 -8.19 -10.01 1.27
CA LEU A 63 -8.57 -9.72 2.65
C LEU A 63 -9.65 -8.64 2.72
N TYR A 64 -9.46 -7.55 1.96
CA TYR A 64 -10.42 -6.46 1.88
C TYR A 64 -11.77 -6.96 1.32
N SER A 65 -11.76 -7.66 0.19
CA SER A 65 -12.99 -8.16 -0.43
C SER A 65 -13.75 -9.18 0.43
N VAL A 66 -13.05 -10.06 1.14
CA VAL A 66 -13.67 -11.12 1.94
C VAL A 66 -14.20 -10.58 3.27
N LYS A 67 -13.43 -9.73 3.97
CA LYS A 67 -13.81 -9.34 5.33
C LYS A 67 -14.80 -8.20 5.42
N ILE A 68 -14.90 -7.37 4.38
CA ILE A 68 -15.93 -6.33 4.34
C ILE A 68 -17.32 -6.92 4.09
N LYS A 69 -17.41 -8.09 3.42
CA LYS A 69 -18.66 -8.84 3.27
C LYS A 69 -19.18 -9.47 4.56
N ILE A 70 -18.40 -9.52 5.64
CA ILE A 70 -18.76 -10.26 6.86
C ILE A 70 -19.53 -9.39 7.86
N LYS A 71 -19.32 -8.05 7.85
CA LYS A 71 -20.02 -7.13 8.75
C LYS A 71 -20.23 -5.76 8.13
N SER A 72 -21.47 -5.30 8.12
CA SER A 72 -21.89 -3.93 7.75
C SER A 72 -21.65 -2.92 8.87
N ASP A 73 -20.44 -2.89 9.43
CA ASP A 73 -20.05 -1.88 10.42
C ASP A 73 -18.98 -0.94 9.85
N LEU A 74 -19.29 0.35 9.84
CA LEU A 74 -18.41 1.43 9.40
C LEU A 74 -17.07 1.42 10.13
N SER A 75 -17.05 1.06 11.42
CA SER A 75 -15.81 0.91 12.20
C SER A 75 -14.94 -0.23 11.69
N TYR A 76 -15.59 -1.34 11.30
CA TYR A 76 -14.93 -2.53 10.77
C TYR A 76 -14.34 -2.26 9.39
N TYR A 77 -15.08 -1.57 8.52
CA TYR A 77 -14.60 -1.10 7.22
C TYR A 77 -13.34 -0.24 7.35
N VAL A 78 -13.35 0.74 8.26
CA VAL A 78 -12.19 1.61 8.50
C VAL A 78 -10.98 0.83 9.00
N HIS A 79 -11.19 -0.13 9.90
CA HIS A 79 -10.11 -0.94 10.45
C HIS A 79 -9.45 -1.82 9.37
N TRP A 80 -10.23 -2.51 8.54
CA TRP A 80 -9.70 -3.34 7.45
C TRP A 80 -9.06 -2.52 6.34
N SER A 81 -9.61 -1.35 6.01
CA SER A 81 -9.03 -0.47 5.01
C SER A 81 -7.68 0.10 5.49
N LYS A 82 -7.54 0.45 6.78
CA LYS A 82 -6.24 0.77 7.40
C LYS A 82 -5.24 -0.38 7.30
N ILE A 83 -5.66 -1.60 7.66
CA ILE A 83 -4.79 -2.78 7.59
C ILE A 83 -4.31 -3.01 6.15
N GLN A 84 -5.20 -2.91 5.16
CA GLN A 84 -4.82 -3.07 3.75
C GLN A 84 -3.79 -2.03 3.30
N MET A 85 -3.97 -0.76 3.69
CA MET A 85 -3.03 0.32 3.37
C MET A 85 -1.66 0.09 4.01
N ILE A 86 -1.61 -0.31 5.29
CA ILE A 86 -0.36 -0.63 5.98
C ILE A 86 0.31 -1.85 5.33
N LEU A 87 -0.48 -2.86 4.96
CA LEU A 87 0.04 -4.05 4.31
C LEU A 87 0.67 -3.72 2.95
N LEU A 88 0.08 -2.80 2.18
CA LEU A 88 0.64 -2.30 0.91
C LEU A 88 1.85 -1.38 1.10
N TYR A 89 1.96 -0.72 2.25
CA TYR A 89 3.10 0.13 2.56
C TYR A 89 4.39 -0.68 2.78
N ILE A 90 4.32 -1.82 3.49
CA ILE A 90 5.49 -2.69 3.76
C ILE A 90 6.30 -3.02 2.50
N PRO A 91 5.70 -3.57 1.41
CA PRO A 91 6.43 -3.83 0.18
C PRO A 91 6.92 -2.56 -0.52
N GLY A 92 6.16 -1.46 -0.45
CA GLY A 92 6.56 -0.17 -1.02
C GLY A 92 7.81 0.38 -0.34
N PHE A 93 7.83 0.36 1.00
CA PHE A 93 8.96 0.76 1.83
C PHE A 93 10.19 -0.12 1.56
N ALA A 94 10.01 -1.46 1.57
CA ALA A 94 11.09 -2.39 1.24
C ALA A 94 11.67 -2.14 -0.17
N SER A 95 10.81 -1.79 -1.14
CA SER A 95 11.22 -1.43 -2.50
C SER A 95 11.96 -0.09 -2.55
N GLY A 96 11.54 0.91 -1.77
CA GLY A 96 12.20 2.20 -1.64
C GLY A 96 13.59 2.09 -1.03
N VAL A 97 13.72 1.31 0.05
CA VAL A 97 15.02 0.99 0.67
C VAL A 97 15.92 0.26 -0.32
N LEU A 98 15.43 -0.73 -1.06
CA LEU A 98 16.25 -1.39 -2.09
C LEU A 98 16.63 -0.48 -3.24
N TYR A 99 15.75 0.44 -3.62
CA TYR A 99 16.06 1.45 -4.63
C TYR A 99 17.18 2.39 -4.16
N TYR A 100 17.20 2.77 -2.88
CA TYR A 100 18.33 3.48 -2.28
C TYR A 100 19.64 2.70 -2.44
N PHE A 101 19.63 1.42 -2.04
CA PHE A 101 20.85 0.61 -2.01
C PHE A 101 21.42 0.25 -3.38
N VAL A 102 20.56 -0.01 -4.35
CA VAL A 102 20.98 -0.61 -5.63
C VAL A 102 20.86 0.36 -6.80
N ARG A 103 19.91 1.31 -6.72
CA ARG A 103 19.55 2.23 -7.80
C ARG A 103 19.21 1.52 -9.13
N ASP A 104 18.67 0.30 -9.02
CA ASP A 104 18.26 -0.50 -10.17
C ASP A 104 16.85 -0.12 -10.66
N ARG A 105 16.56 -0.35 -11.94
CA ARG A 105 15.22 -0.12 -12.51
C ARG A 105 14.18 -1.06 -11.94
N SER A 106 14.58 -2.26 -11.54
CA SER A 106 13.64 -3.29 -11.05
C SER A 106 13.00 -2.91 -9.71
N SER A 107 13.75 -2.30 -8.78
CA SER A 107 13.20 -1.77 -7.53
C SER A 107 12.31 -0.55 -7.75
N LEU A 108 12.63 0.26 -8.76
CA LEU A 108 11.80 1.39 -9.19
C LEU A 108 10.43 0.92 -9.73
N PHE A 109 10.41 -0.14 -10.53
CA PHE A 109 9.15 -0.75 -10.99
C PHE A 109 8.32 -1.33 -9.84
N CYS A 110 8.97 -2.01 -8.90
CA CYS A 110 8.33 -2.51 -7.68
C CYS A 110 7.64 -1.39 -6.88
N LEU A 111 8.36 -0.28 -6.68
CA LEU A 111 7.84 0.91 -6.01
C LEU A 111 6.66 1.53 -6.79
N LEU A 112 6.77 1.65 -8.12
CA LEU A 112 5.68 2.09 -8.99
C LEU A 112 4.43 1.20 -8.90
N ILE A 113 4.60 -0.12 -8.87
CA ILE A 113 3.48 -1.06 -8.71
C ILE A 113 2.83 -0.86 -7.34
N ALA A 114 3.61 -0.69 -6.28
CA ALA A 114 3.09 -0.38 -4.95
C ALA A 114 2.33 0.96 -4.93
N PHE A 115 2.83 1.98 -5.64
CA PHE A 115 2.16 3.27 -5.83
C PHE A 115 0.80 3.11 -6.52
N VAL A 116 0.76 2.36 -7.63
CA VAL A 116 -0.47 2.09 -8.37
C VAL A 116 -1.46 1.31 -7.50
N ALA A 117 -1.00 0.29 -6.77
CA ALA A 117 -1.83 -0.47 -5.85
C ALA A 117 -2.42 0.41 -4.73
N LEU A 118 -1.64 1.35 -4.19
CA LEU A 118 -2.12 2.36 -3.23
C LEU A 118 -3.20 3.26 -3.83
N ILE A 119 -3.03 3.71 -5.08
CA ILE A 119 -4.06 4.51 -5.79
C ILE A 119 -5.37 3.73 -5.91
N PHE A 120 -5.32 2.42 -6.21
CA PHE A 120 -6.51 1.57 -6.24
C PHE A 120 -7.14 1.37 -4.85
N SER A 121 -6.31 1.34 -3.81
CA SER A 121 -6.75 1.28 -2.40
C SER A 121 -7.24 2.63 -1.86
N LYS A 122 -7.33 3.68 -2.68
CA LYS A 122 -7.90 4.98 -2.28
C LYS A 122 -9.35 4.79 -1.79
N PRO A 123 -9.65 5.18 -0.53
CA PRO A 123 -10.96 5.03 0.06
C PRO A 123 -11.81 6.22 -0.38
N THR A 124 -12.67 6.01 -1.38
CA THR A 124 -13.58 7.04 -1.89
C THR A 124 -14.92 6.94 -1.17
N LEU A 125 -15.58 8.09 -0.90
CA LEU A 125 -16.95 8.12 -0.37
C LEU A 125 -17.91 7.25 -1.16
N ALA A 126 -17.79 7.24 -2.49
CA ALA A 126 -18.56 6.38 -3.38
C ALA A 126 -18.37 4.88 -3.09
N LYS A 127 -17.19 4.44 -2.63
CA LYS A 127 -17.01 3.03 -2.19
C LYS A 127 -17.74 2.78 -0.87
N ILE A 128 -17.71 3.73 0.06
CA ILE A 128 -18.40 3.60 1.35
C ILE A 128 -19.91 3.59 1.17
N ASP A 129 -20.46 4.49 0.34
CA ASP A 129 -21.88 4.52 0.02
C ASP A 129 -22.32 3.33 -0.83
N ASN A 130 -21.52 2.88 -1.80
CA ASN A 130 -21.81 1.62 -2.50
C ASN A 130 -21.81 0.44 -1.52
N TYR A 131 -20.87 0.33 -0.59
CA TYR A 131 -20.88 -0.74 0.42
C TYR A 131 -22.10 -0.69 1.35
N LEU A 132 -22.65 0.49 1.62
CA LEU A 132 -23.84 0.64 2.46
C LEU A 132 -25.14 0.42 1.66
N ASN A 133 -25.18 0.84 0.39
CA ASN A 133 -26.34 0.66 -0.49
C ASN A 133 -26.48 -0.77 -1.04
N ASP A 134 -25.38 -1.49 -1.26
CA ASP A 134 -25.41 -2.89 -1.75
C ASP A 134 -26.00 -3.86 -0.69
N GLU A 135 -26.04 -3.44 0.58
CA GLU A 135 -26.69 -4.16 1.68
C GLU A 135 -28.17 -3.77 1.86
N GLU A 136 -28.57 -2.51 1.61
CA GLU A 136 -30.00 -2.12 1.61
C GLU A 136 -30.81 -2.87 0.54
N ILE A 137 -30.17 -3.25 -0.57
CA ILE A 137 -30.81 -4.04 -1.64
C ILE A 137 -30.91 -5.54 -1.27
N LYS A 138 -30.16 -5.99 -0.26
CA LYS A 138 -30.11 -7.40 0.19
C LYS A 138 -30.87 -7.68 1.49
N SER A 139 -31.39 -6.66 2.16
CA SER A 139 -32.31 -6.78 3.30
C SER A 139 -33.76 -6.77 2.85
#